data_AF-A0A150FXA7-F1
#
_entry.id   AF-A0A150FXA7-F1
#
_cell.length_a   1.000
_cell.length_b   1.000
_cell.length_c   1.000
_cell.angle_alpha   90.00
_cell.angle_beta   90.00
_cell.angle_gamma   90.00
#
_symmetry.space_group_name_H-M   'P 1'
#
loop_
_entity.id
_entity.type
_entity.pdbx_description
1 polymer ?
#
loop_
_entity_poly.entity_id
_entity_poly.type
_entity_poly.pdbx_seq_one_letter_code
_entity_poly.pdbx_strand_id
1 'polypeptide(L)'
;MQLIPTSTPKSCGRDPTQPPCWIPPFIVFGLATLFSAVILKNRQRKPAVTETDELQPIPPKPEQDPRSYQRALAQTRQDAAVTKAIAFLKTGEPARAYMELGRALAENSICRSPLAAGYHSKADVVELYKLHLLNAEVPPNFATLLQLQEMLGLGQEEAEKIELDVMQTPGAFSI
;
A
#
# COMPACT_ATOMS: atom_id res chain seq x y z
N MET A 1 -62.30 -64.93 18.89
CA MET A 1 -62.51 -64.18 20.15
C MET A 1 -61.27 -63.32 20.36
N GLN A 2 -61.40 -62.00 20.22
CA GLN A 2 -61.28 -60.99 21.30
C GLN A 2 -59.85 -60.88 21.87
N LEU A 3 -59.23 -59.74 22.17
CA LEU A 3 -59.42 -58.29 22.03
C LEU A 3 -58.04 -57.71 22.45
N ILE A 4 -57.65 -56.55 21.91
CA ILE A 4 -56.38 -55.85 22.19
C ILE A 4 -56.30 -55.41 23.68
N PRO A 5 -55.10 -55.24 24.26
CA PRO A 5 -54.78 -53.87 24.67
C PRO A 5 -53.35 -53.44 24.34
N THR A 6 -53.29 -52.21 23.81
CA THR A 6 -52.16 -51.34 23.56
C THR A 6 -51.52 -50.85 24.86
N SER A 7 -50.19 -50.87 24.94
CA SER A 7 -49.40 -50.06 25.87
C SER A 7 -48.10 -49.55 25.22
N THR A 8 -47.79 -48.31 25.60
CA THR A 8 -46.83 -47.28 25.16
C THR A 8 -45.33 -47.65 25.40
N PRO A 9 -44.28 -46.93 24.89
CA PRO A 9 -44.19 -45.47 24.87
C PRO A 9 -43.38 -44.74 23.76
N LYS A 10 -43.68 -43.44 23.72
CA LYS A 10 -42.95 -42.28 23.20
C LYS A 10 -41.44 -42.51 22.97
N SER A 11 -41.04 -42.49 21.69
CA SER A 11 -39.67 -42.20 21.28
C SER A 11 -39.48 -40.68 21.23
N CYS A 12 -38.86 -40.11 22.27
CA CYS A 12 -38.37 -38.74 22.24
C CYS A 12 -37.25 -38.61 21.19
N GLY A 13 -37.45 -37.73 20.22
CA GLY A 13 -36.39 -37.30 19.30
C GLY A 13 -35.26 -36.65 20.08
N ARG A 14 -34.02 -37.10 19.84
CA ARG A 14 -32.81 -36.43 20.32
C ARG A 14 -32.48 -35.28 19.37
N ASP A 15 -32.48 -34.07 19.92
CA ASP A 15 -31.97 -32.85 19.30
C ASP A 15 -30.47 -33.00 18.98
N PRO A 16 -30.00 -32.65 17.78
CA PRO A 16 -28.60 -32.78 17.36
C PRO A 16 -27.68 -31.66 17.88
N THR A 17 -28.11 -30.85 18.84
CA THR A 17 -27.37 -29.64 19.29
C THR A 17 -26.64 -29.80 20.63
N GLN A 18 -26.54 -31.02 21.18
CA GLN A 18 -25.79 -31.26 22.42
C GLN A 18 -24.37 -31.80 22.16
N PRO A 19 -23.29 -31.06 22.49
CA PRO A 19 -21.93 -31.58 22.42
C PRO A 19 -21.62 -32.54 23.58
N PRO A 20 -20.79 -33.59 23.36
CA PRO A 20 -20.46 -34.60 24.37
C PRO A 20 -19.71 -34.01 25.57
N CYS A 21 -20.15 -34.38 26.77
CA CYS A 21 -19.84 -33.77 28.06
C CYS A 21 -18.46 -34.13 28.67
N TRP A 22 -17.43 -34.38 27.86
CA TRP A 22 -16.13 -34.87 28.31
C TRP A 22 -14.92 -34.02 27.87
N ILE A 23 -15.13 -32.73 27.58
CA ILE A 23 -14.04 -31.79 27.27
C ILE A 23 -13.96 -30.73 28.39
N PRO A 24 -12.83 -30.61 29.11
CA PRO A 24 -12.68 -29.62 30.19
C PRO A 24 -12.80 -28.17 29.64
N PRO A 25 -13.51 -27.27 30.36
CA PRO A 25 -13.98 -25.98 29.82
C PRO A 25 -12.87 -24.96 29.49
N PHE A 26 -11.64 -25.19 29.92
CA PHE A 26 -10.53 -24.25 29.73
C PHE A 26 -9.96 -24.23 28.30
N ILE A 27 -10.07 -25.33 27.55
CA ILE A 27 -9.48 -25.42 26.21
C ILE A 27 -10.33 -24.69 25.16
N VAL A 28 -11.66 -24.69 25.31
CA VAL A 28 -12.57 -24.04 24.36
C VAL A 28 -12.52 -22.51 24.50
N PHE A 29 -12.36 -21.98 25.72
CA PHE A 29 -12.21 -20.53 25.96
C PHE A 29 -10.85 -19.98 25.51
N GLY A 30 -9.77 -20.77 25.61
CA GLY A 30 -8.42 -20.36 25.20
C GLY A 30 -8.25 -20.22 23.68
N LEU A 31 -8.90 -21.09 22.89
CA LEU A 31 -8.86 -21.00 21.43
C LEU A 31 -9.79 -19.89 20.89
N ALA A 32 -10.99 -19.73 21.45
CA ALA A 32 -11.93 -18.69 21.01
C ALA A 32 -11.38 -17.26 21.22
N THR A 33 -10.63 -17.03 22.30
CA THR A 33 -10.01 -15.72 22.59
C THR A 33 -8.84 -15.41 21.66
N LEU A 34 -8.00 -16.39 21.32
CA LEU A 34 -6.91 -16.21 20.36
C LEU A 34 -7.41 -15.97 18.93
N PHE A 35 -8.44 -16.70 18.47
CA PHE A 35 -9.06 -16.43 17.17
C PHE A 35 -9.75 -15.06 17.12
N SER A 36 -10.42 -14.65 18.21
CA SER A 36 -11.06 -13.33 18.29
C SER A 36 -10.04 -12.19 18.24
N ALA A 37 -8.89 -12.33 18.92
CA ALA A 37 -7.83 -11.33 18.89
C ALA A 37 -7.15 -11.21 17.51
N VAL A 38 -6.95 -12.32 16.80
CA VAL A 38 -6.38 -12.30 15.43
C VAL A 38 -7.35 -11.71 14.41
N ILE A 39 -8.65 -11.99 14.52
CA ILE A 39 -9.67 -11.42 13.63
C ILE A 39 -9.87 -9.91 13.89
N LEU A 40 -9.82 -9.46 15.14
CA LEU A 40 -9.87 -8.02 15.48
C LEU A 40 -8.60 -7.26 15.05
N LYS A 41 -7.41 -7.86 15.19
CA LYS A 41 -6.15 -7.25 14.74
C LYS A 41 -6.05 -7.14 13.22
N ASN A 42 -6.64 -8.08 12.47
CA ASN A 42 -6.75 -8.01 11.01
C ASN A 42 -7.90 -7.10 10.53
N ARG A 43 -8.94 -6.86 11.34
CA ARG A 43 -10.04 -5.94 10.97
C ARG A 43 -9.67 -4.46 11.10
N GLN A 44 -8.68 -4.10 11.92
CA GLN A 44 -8.16 -2.74 11.98
C GLN A 44 -7.21 -2.38 10.83
N ARG A 45 -6.92 -3.33 9.92
CA ARG A 45 -6.29 -3.05 8.62
C ARG A 45 -7.32 -2.69 7.54
N LYS A 46 -8.38 -1.99 7.90
CA LYS A 46 -9.09 -1.15 6.95
C LYS A 46 -8.65 0.27 7.23
N PRO A 47 -7.79 0.89 6.39
CA PRO A 47 -7.67 2.34 6.48
C PRO A 47 -9.08 2.90 6.31
N ALA A 48 -9.49 3.72 7.27
CA ALA A 48 -10.60 4.62 7.07
C ALA A 48 -10.37 5.29 5.71
N VAL A 49 -11.32 5.10 4.80
CA VAL A 49 -11.41 5.87 3.57
C VAL A 49 -11.72 7.28 4.04
N THR A 50 -10.66 8.05 4.31
CA THR A 50 -10.75 9.48 4.53
C THR A 50 -11.18 10.06 3.20
N GLU A 51 -12.39 10.63 3.18
CA GLU A 51 -12.93 11.46 2.10
C GLU A 51 -11.96 12.58 1.74
N THR A 52 -11.04 12.30 0.84
CA THR A 52 -10.49 13.23 -0.16
C THR A 52 -10.28 12.42 -1.43
N ASP A 53 -11.39 11.87 -1.93
CA ASP A 53 -11.47 11.35 -3.30
C ASP A 53 -11.60 12.56 -4.23
N GLU A 54 -10.53 13.37 -4.31
CA GLU A 54 -10.33 14.15 -5.52
C GLU A 54 -10.26 13.13 -6.65
N LEU A 55 -11.27 13.15 -7.52
CA LEU A 55 -11.38 12.23 -8.64
C LEU A 55 -10.05 12.21 -9.39
N GLN A 56 -9.30 11.12 -9.26
CA GLN A 56 -8.28 10.80 -10.26
C GLN A 56 -8.98 10.82 -11.61
N PRO A 57 -8.42 11.50 -12.63
CA PRO A 57 -9.05 11.60 -13.94
C PRO A 57 -9.34 10.19 -14.45
N ILE A 58 -10.63 9.88 -14.64
CA ILE A 58 -11.07 8.58 -15.15
C ILE A 58 -10.34 8.37 -16.48
N PRO A 59 -9.57 7.27 -16.63
CA PRO A 59 -8.80 7.07 -17.83
C PRO A 59 -9.74 7.03 -19.05
N PRO A 60 -9.38 7.65 -20.18
CA PRO A 60 -10.20 7.63 -21.38
C PRO A 60 -10.43 6.18 -21.82
N LYS A 61 -11.54 5.88 -22.51
CA LYS A 61 -11.78 4.52 -23.00
C LYS A 61 -10.67 4.13 -24.00
N PRO A 62 -10.16 2.89 -23.96
CA PRO A 62 -9.05 2.44 -24.84
C PRO A 62 -9.32 2.63 -26.34
N GLU A 63 -10.60 2.64 -26.72
CA GLU A 63 -11.08 2.63 -28.10
C GLU A 63 -10.99 3.99 -28.81
N GLN A 64 -10.91 5.10 -28.06
CA GLN A 64 -10.92 6.45 -28.64
C GLN A 64 -9.51 6.94 -29.00
N ASP A 65 -8.55 6.75 -28.09
CA ASP A 65 -7.14 7.05 -28.34
C ASP A 65 -6.23 6.19 -27.44
N PRO A 66 -5.56 5.17 -28.02
CA PRO A 66 -4.69 4.27 -27.27
C PRO A 66 -3.52 4.98 -26.57
N ARG A 67 -3.02 6.09 -27.13
CA ARG A 67 -1.85 6.79 -26.56
C ARG A 67 -2.23 7.58 -25.31
N SER A 68 -3.34 8.32 -25.34
CA SER A 68 -3.82 9.02 -24.15
C SER A 68 -4.24 8.05 -23.05
N TYR A 69 -4.85 6.91 -23.40
CA TYR A 69 -5.13 5.85 -22.43
C TYR A 69 -3.87 5.30 -21.77
N GLN A 70 -2.83 4.98 -22.56
CA GLN A 70 -1.56 4.51 -22.02
C GLN A 70 -0.88 5.54 -21.10
N ARG A 71 -0.94 6.83 -21.46
CA ARG A 71 -0.41 7.90 -20.61
C ARG A 71 -1.16 8.03 -19.29
N ALA A 72 -2.50 8.02 -19.32
CA ALA A 72 -3.32 8.07 -18.12
C ALA A 72 -3.06 6.85 -17.21
N LEU A 73 -2.94 5.65 -17.80
CA LEU A 73 -2.60 4.44 -17.07
C LEU A 73 -1.19 4.51 -16.47
N ALA A 74 -0.20 5.00 -17.21
CA ALA A 74 1.15 5.19 -16.70
C ALA A 74 1.18 6.21 -15.55
N GLN A 75 0.40 7.30 -15.63
CA GLN A 75 0.28 8.28 -14.55
C GLN A 75 -0.28 7.65 -13.27
N THR A 76 -1.39 6.89 -13.36
CA THR A 76 -1.94 6.20 -12.18
C THR A 76 -0.95 5.19 -11.57
N ARG A 77 -0.12 4.53 -12.39
CA ARG A 77 0.94 3.62 -11.91
C ARG A 77 2.10 4.38 -11.28
N GLN A 78 2.50 5.51 -11.85
CA GLN A 78 3.50 6.41 -11.28
C GLN A 78 3.06 6.85 -9.88
N ASP A 79 1.85 7.39 -9.74
CA ASP A 79 1.31 7.88 -8.46
C ASP A 79 1.25 6.75 -7.41
N ALA A 80 0.82 5.55 -7.82
CA ALA A 80 0.80 4.38 -6.95
C ALA A 80 2.20 3.94 -6.51
N ALA A 81 3.19 4.00 -7.40
CA ALA A 81 4.59 3.66 -7.09
C ALA A 81 5.20 4.70 -6.13
N VAL A 82 4.98 6.00 -6.34
CA VAL A 82 5.42 7.06 -5.42
C VAL A 82 4.77 6.91 -4.05
N THR A 83 3.47 6.64 -3.99
CA THR A 83 2.77 6.39 -2.73
C THR A 83 3.41 5.24 -1.95
N LYS A 84 3.77 4.14 -2.64
CA LYS A 84 4.49 3.01 -2.02
C LYS A 84 5.89 3.40 -1.57
N ALA A 85 6.63 4.15 -2.39
CA ALA A 85 7.97 4.60 -2.04
C ALA A 85 7.97 5.44 -0.75
N ILE A 86 7.03 6.37 -0.62
CA ILE A 86 6.83 7.17 0.61
C ILE A 86 6.45 6.28 1.78
N ALA A 87 5.54 5.31 1.58
CA ALA A 87 5.17 4.37 2.63
C ALA A 87 6.40 3.58 3.13
N PHE A 88 7.25 3.10 2.21
CA PHE A 88 8.47 2.39 2.56
C PHE A 88 9.49 3.27 3.30
N LEU A 89 9.65 4.54 2.91
CA LEU A 89 10.46 5.51 3.65
C LEU A 89 9.97 5.66 5.08
N LYS A 90 8.66 5.85 5.28
CA LYS A 90 8.05 5.99 6.61
C LYS A 90 8.21 4.75 7.48
N THR A 91 8.27 3.57 6.86
CA THR A 91 8.53 2.31 7.57
C THR A 91 10.01 2.02 7.82
N GLY A 92 10.93 2.83 7.28
CA GLY A 92 12.38 2.64 7.44
C GLY A 92 12.99 1.61 6.48
N GLU A 93 12.39 1.40 5.30
CA GLU A 93 12.88 0.49 4.26
C GLU A 93 13.38 1.25 3.01
N PRO A 94 14.51 1.99 3.09
CA PRO A 94 14.95 2.91 2.04
C PRO A 94 15.31 2.20 0.72
N ALA A 95 15.84 0.97 0.78
CA ALA A 95 16.14 0.20 -0.43
C ALA A 95 14.87 -0.13 -1.24
N ARG A 96 13.77 -0.51 -0.56
CA ARG A 96 12.49 -0.77 -1.23
C ARG A 96 11.86 0.52 -1.74
N ALA A 97 11.99 1.61 -0.98
CA ALA A 97 11.57 2.92 -1.43
C ALA A 97 12.29 3.33 -2.73
N TYR A 98 13.61 3.10 -2.80
CA TYR A 98 14.40 3.40 -3.99
C TYR A 98 13.99 2.56 -5.20
N MET A 99 13.69 1.28 -5.00
CA MET A 99 13.17 0.41 -6.06
C MET A 99 11.81 0.89 -6.61
N GLU A 100 10.87 1.26 -5.73
CA GLU A 100 9.57 1.79 -6.17
C GLU A 100 9.70 3.19 -6.79
N LEU A 101 10.66 4.01 -6.35
CA LEU A 101 10.96 5.28 -6.99
C LEU A 101 11.50 5.08 -8.42
N GLY A 102 12.38 4.09 -8.62
CA GLY A 102 12.84 3.69 -9.96
C GLY A 102 11.68 3.22 -10.85
N ARG A 103 10.73 2.50 -10.29
CA ARG A 103 9.49 2.12 -11.00
C ARG A 103 8.64 3.34 -11.37
N ALA A 104 8.51 4.31 -10.47
CA ALA A 104 7.79 5.55 -10.74
C ALA A 104 8.44 6.34 -11.89
N LEU A 105 9.77 6.43 -11.92
CA LEU A 105 10.52 7.07 -13.01
C LEU A 105 10.34 6.36 -14.35
N ALA A 106 10.29 5.02 -14.36
CA ALA A 106 10.01 4.25 -15.56
C ALA A 106 8.61 4.56 -16.13
N GLU A 107 7.58 4.60 -15.27
CA GLU A 107 6.22 4.97 -15.69
C GLU A 107 6.14 6.45 -16.10
N ASN A 108 6.87 7.34 -15.42
CA ASN A 108 6.96 8.75 -15.75
C ASN A 108 7.55 9.00 -17.15
N SER A 109 8.48 8.16 -17.60
CA SER A 109 9.03 8.26 -18.97
C SER A 109 7.94 8.09 -20.06
N ILE A 110 6.84 7.43 -19.72
CA ILE A 110 5.69 7.14 -20.59
C ILE A 110 4.66 8.28 -20.51
N CYS A 111 4.22 8.65 -19.31
CA CYS A 111 3.18 9.68 -19.14
C CYS A 111 3.70 11.12 -19.25
N ARG A 112 4.96 11.36 -18.85
CA ARG A 112 5.62 12.68 -18.81
C ARG A 112 4.81 13.74 -18.08
N SER A 113 4.24 13.36 -16.95
CA SER A 113 3.40 14.22 -16.12
C SER A 113 4.00 14.39 -14.73
N PRO A 114 3.95 15.60 -14.14
CA PRO A 114 4.27 15.77 -12.72
C PRO A 114 3.27 15.00 -11.86
N LEU A 115 3.65 14.75 -10.61
CA LEU A 115 2.73 14.19 -9.61
C LEU A 115 1.54 15.13 -9.39
N ALA A 116 0.38 14.55 -9.12
CA ALA A 116 -0.80 15.32 -8.75
C ALA A 116 -0.53 16.14 -7.47
N ALA A 117 -0.74 17.45 -7.54
CA ALA A 117 -0.55 18.34 -6.41
C ALA A 117 -1.47 17.94 -5.24
N GLY A 118 -0.98 18.06 -4.01
CA GLY A 118 -1.79 17.85 -2.80
C GLY A 118 -1.84 16.41 -2.25
N TYR A 119 -1.46 15.38 -3.03
CA TYR A 119 -1.45 13.99 -2.54
C TYR A 119 -0.27 13.65 -1.62
N HIS A 120 0.85 14.36 -1.79
CA HIS A 120 2.08 14.11 -1.05
C HIS A 120 2.57 15.38 -0.39
N SER A 121 3.06 15.27 0.83
CA SER A 121 3.64 16.41 1.53
C SER A 121 4.95 16.81 0.86
N LYS A 122 5.28 18.11 0.88
CA LYS A 122 6.56 18.61 0.34
C LYS A 122 7.76 17.93 1.03
N ALA A 123 7.64 17.62 2.32
CA ALA A 123 8.67 16.90 3.07
C ALA A 123 8.91 15.48 2.51
N ASP A 124 7.84 14.72 2.28
CA ASP A 124 7.93 13.36 1.71
C ASP A 124 8.60 13.37 0.33
N VAL A 125 8.26 14.36 -0.50
CA VAL A 125 8.83 14.56 -1.84
C VAL A 125 10.32 14.87 -1.78
N VAL A 126 10.73 15.75 -0.86
CA VAL A 126 12.14 16.09 -0.65
C VAL A 126 12.94 14.88 -0.14
N GLU A 127 12.37 14.06 0.74
CA GLU A 127 13.03 12.84 1.21
C GLU A 127 13.24 11.81 0.08
N LEU A 128 12.26 11.65 -0.82
CA LEU A 128 12.43 10.80 -1.99
C LEU A 128 13.54 11.30 -2.92
N TYR A 129 13.64 12.62 -3.09
CA TYR A 129 14.71 13.21 -3.90
C TYR A 129 16.09 12.95 -3.27
N LYS A 130 16.22 13.18 -1.96
CA LYS A 130 17.45 12.87 -1.20
C LYS A 130 17.81 11.39 -1.27
N LEU A 131 16.82 10.50 -1.15
CA LEU A 131 17.02 9.06 -1.28
C LEU A 131 17.64 8.71 -2.64
N HIS A 132 17.19 9.34 -3.72
CA HIS A 132 17.79 9.12 -5.03
C HIS A 132 19.24 9.58 -5.08
N LEU A 133 19.55 10.78 -4.57
CA LEU A 133 20.92 11.32 -4.55
C LEU A 133 21.89 10.43 -3.77
N LEU A 134 21.45 9.86 -2.65
CA LEU A 134 22.28 8.97 -1.81
C LEU A 134 22.56 7.61 -2.44
N ASN A 135 21.69 7.14 -3.35
CA ASN A 135 21.79 5.80 -3.96
C ASN A 135 22.17 5.85 -5.44
N ALA A 136 22.26 7.04 -6.04
CA ALA A 136 22.65 7.20 -7.44
C ALA A 136 24.13 6.88 -7.63
N GLU A 137 24.46 6.29 -8.77
CA GLU A 137 25.84 6.11 -9.20
C GLU A 137 26.51 7.48 -9.37
N VAL A 138 27.81 7.58 -9.06
CA VAL A 138 28.60 8.81 -9.22
C VAL A 138 29.39 8.71 -10.54
N PRO A 139 29.23 9.63 -11.50
CA PRO A 139 28.33 10.79 -11.49
C PRO A 139 26.86 10.41 -11.80
N PRO A 140 25.89 11.11 -11.19
CA PRO A 140 24.49 10.82 -11.42
C PRO A 140 24.10 11.13 -12.87
N ASN A 141 23.21 10.30 -13.43
CA ASN A 141 22.67 10.56 -14.76
C ASN A 141 21.78 11.82 -14.71
N PHE A 142 22.27 12.89 -15.32
CA PHE A 142 21.60 14.20 -15.35
C PHE A 142 20.18 14.13 -15.94
N ALA A 143 19.95 13.27 -16.93
CA ALA A 143 18.62 13.10 -17.51
C ALA A 143 17.62 12.53 -16.49
N THR A 144 18.07 11.57 -15.67
CA THR A 144 17.25 10.99 -14.61
C THR A 144 16.98 11.99 -13.49
N LEU A 145 17.98 12.80 -13.11
CA LEU A 145 17.80 13.85 -12.11
C LEU A 145 16.80 14.91 -12.55
N LEU A 146 16.91 15.39 -13.80
CA LEU A 146 15.97 16.37 -14.35
C LEU A 146 14.55 15.78 -14.42
N GLN A 147 14.42 14.54 -14.88
CA GLN A 147 13.14 13.84 -14.91
C GLN A 147 12.54 13.71 -13.49
N LEU A 148 13.36 13.32 -12.51
CA LEU A 148 12.93 13.20 -11.12
C LEU A 148 12.50 14.56 -10.57
N GLN A 149 13.25 15.61 -10.85
CA GLN A 149 12.92 16.98 -10.42
C GLN A 149 11.57 17.44 -10.99
N GLU A 150 11.34 17.27 -12.30
CA GLU A 150 10.08 17.61 -12.96
C GLU A 150 8.92 16.76 -12.43
N MET A 151 9.14 15.45 -12.27
CA MET A 151 8.14 14.51 -11.74
C MET A 151 7.70 14.91 -10.34
N LEU A 152 8.66 15.24 -9.47
CA LEU A 152 8.42 15.64 -8.08
C LEU A 152 7.95 17.10 -7.94
N GLY A 153 7.99 17.90 -9.00
CA GLY A 153 7.61 19.31 -8.98
C GLY A 153 8.57 20.18 -8.16
N LEU A 154 9.86 19.83 -8.09
CA LEU A 154 10.86 20.59 -7.36
C LEU A 154 11.41 21.72 -8.23
N GLY A 155 11.43 22.95 -7.71
CA GLY A 155 12.08 24.08 -8.37
C GLY A 155 13.59 23.88 -8.48
N GLN A 156 14.23 24.47 -9.49
CA GLN A 156 15.67 24.32 -9.71
C GLN A 156 16.48 24.81 -8.50
N GLU A 157 16.14 25.98 -7.95
CA GLU A 157 16.79 26.53 -6.76
C GLU A 157 16.63 25.62 -5.52
N GLU A 158 15.46 24.97 -5.39
CA GLU A 158 15.19 24.06 -4.29
C GLU A 158 15.99 22.75 -4.44
N ALA A 159 16.04 22.19 -5.65
CA ALA A 159 16.81 21.00 -5.97
C ALA A 159 18.31 21.23 -5.72
N GLU A 160 18.87 22.32 -6.23
CA GLU A 160 20.28 22.68 -6.02
C GLU A 160 20.63 22.80 -4.54
N LYS A 161 19.76 23.45 -3.75
CA LYS A 161 19.95 23.54 -2.29
C LYS A 161 19.97 22.16 -1.64
N ILE A 162 19.07 21.27 -2.04
CA ILE A 162 19.02 19.90 -1.50
C ILE A 162 20.26 19.10 -1.89
N GLU A 163 20.72 19.22 -3.14
CA GLU A 163 21.94 18.58 -3.62
C GLU A 163 23.16 19.02 -2.81
N LEU A 164 23.32 20.34 -2.60
CA LEU A 164 24.40 20.90 -1.77
C LEU A 164 24.33 20.38 -0.33
N ASP A 165 23.14 20.34 0.28
CA ASP A 165 22.95 19.84 1.64
C ASP A 165 23.36 18.35 1.76
N VAL A 166 22.99 17.52 0.78
CA VAL A 166 23.33 16.08 0.76
C VAL A 166 24.83 15.87 0.56
N MET A 167 25.45 16.62 -0.37
CA MET A 167 26.90 16.54 -0.63
C MET A 167 27.75 16.99 0.55
N GLN A 168 27.26 17.94 1.35
CA GLN A 168 27.96 18.45 2.53
C GLN A 168 27.78 17.56 3.77
N THR A 169 26.86 16.58 3.75
CA THR A 169 26.61 15.71 4.90
C THR A 169 27.74 14.67 5.05
N PRO A 170 28.56 14.73 6.13
CA PRO A 170 29.66 13.78 6.32
C PRO A 170 29.09 12.39 6.62
N GLY A 171 29.38 11.41 5.75
CA GLY A 171 28.89 10.03 5.85
C GLY A 171 27.97 9.58 4.72
N ALA A 172 27.65 10.45 3.74
CA ALA A 172 26.80 10.11 2.59
C ALA A 172 27.38 9.02 1.65
N PHE A 173 28.67 8.68 1.78
CA PHE A 173 29.35 7.64 1.00
C PHE A 173 29.91 6.52 1.91
N SER A 174 29.08 5.87 2.73
CA SER A 174 29.50 4.65 3.41
C SER A 174 28.80 3.45 2.79
N ILE A 175 29.58 2.69 2.01
CA ILE A 175 29.25 1.40 1.40
C ILE A 175 29.14 0.32 2.47
#